data_AF-A0A956HAV5-F1
#
_entry.id   AF-A0A956HAV5-F1
#
_cell.length_a   1.000
_cell.length_b   1.000
_cell.length_c   1.000
_cell.angle_alpha   90.00
_cell.angle_beta   90.00
_cell.angle_gamma   90.00
#
_symmetry.space_group_name_H-M   'P 1'
#
loop_
_entity.id
_entity.type
_entity.pdbx_description
1 polymer ?
#
loop_
_entity_poly.entity_id
_entity_poly.type
_entity_poly.pdbx_seq_one_letter_code
_entity_poly.pdbx_strand_id
1 'polypeptide(L)'
;MFANHSIVFKFGLLFSVSLLLLGGAFYSVVLNVYENQLRSEARTMADSVNAFSSWVGSFGGVLTRNSENSYLSKADYFTKGTTTPVTLYAKNPALSVREFSESVSRSDSPAKFRMVAENPMNPANAADEFERDAINRIRSGGISE
;
A
#
# COMPACT_ATOMS: atom_id res chain seq x y z
N MET A 1 -25.81 19.91 -46.32
CA MET A 1 -24.72 20.04 -47.31
C MET A 1 -24.12 18.69 -47.75
N PHE A 2 -24.87 17.56 -47.71
CA PHE A 2 -24.37 16.21 -48.10
C PHE A 2 -25.26 15.48 -49.11
N ALA A 3 -26.22 16.18 -49.75
CA ALA A 3 -27.23 15.54 -50.58
C ALA A 3 -26.66 14.86 -51.84
N ASN A 4 -25.57 15.39 -52.42
CA ASN A 4 -25.01 14.93 -53.70
C ASN A 4 -23.81 13.97 -53.62
N HIS A 5 -23.51 13.39 -52.45
CA HIS A 5 -22.43 12.38 -52.35
C HIS A 5 -22.96 10.96 -52.56
N SER A 6 -22.19 10.14 -53.28
CA SER A 6 -22.47 8.72 -53.55
C SER A 6 -22.83 7.98 -52.25
N ILE A 7 -23.83 7.11 -52.30
CA ILE A 7 -24.27 6.28 -51.18
C ILE A 7 -23.09 5.53 -50.53
N VAL A 8 -22.16 5.05 -51.34
CA VAL A 8 -20.95 4.34 -50.86
C VAL A 8 -20.09 5.23 -49.96
N PHE A 9 -19.94 6.52 -50.30
CA PHE A 9 -19.17 7.46 -49.48
C PHE A 9 -19.85 7.71 -48.14
N LYS A 10 -21.18 7.84 -48.11
CA LYS A 10 -21.95 8.01 -46.87
C LYS A 10 -21.81 6.79 -45.95
N PHE A 11 -21.93 5.58 -46.50
CA PHE A 11 -21.75 4.34 -45.74
C PHE A 11 -20.31 4.17 -45.25
N GLY A 12 -19.31 4.47 -46.10
CA GLY A 12 -17.89 4.41 -45.71
C GLY A 12 -17.59 5.37 -44.56
N LEU A 13 -18.09 6.61 -44.64
CA LEU A 13 -17.93 7.60 -43.58
C LEU A 13 -18.62 7.18 -42.29
N LEU A 14 -19.85 6.66 -42.36
CA LEU A 14 -20.59 6.19 -41.19
C LEU A 14 -19.88 4.99 -40.53
N PHE A 15 -19.35 4.07 -41.34
CA PHE A 15 -18.56 2.95 -40.86
C PHE A 15 -17.28 3.40 -40.18
N SER A 16 -16.51 4.31 -40.78
CA SER A 16 -15.29 4.86 -40.17
C SER A 16 -15.57 5.60 -38.86
N VAL A 17 -16.63 6.40 -38.80
CA VAL A 17 -17.03 7.09 -37.56
C VAL A 17 -17.42 6.09 -36.48
N SER A 18 -18.20 5.07 -36.83
CA SER A 18 -18.56 3.99 -35.90
C SER A 18 -17.33 3.26 -35.36
N LEU A 19 -16.35 2.96 -36.23
CA LEU A 19 -15.11 2.30 -35.86
C LEU A 19 -14.25 3.16 -34.92
N LEU A 20 -14.19 4.47 -35.16
CA LEU A 20 -13.50 5.41 -34.28
C LEU A 20 -14.19 5.52 -32.91
N LEU A 21 -15.52 5.55 -32.87
CA LEU A 21 -16.28 5.58 -31.61
C LEU A 21 -16.07 4.29 -30.80
N LEU A 22 -16.12 3.13 -31.46
CA LEU A 22 -15.84 1.85 -30.82
C LEU A 22 -14.40 1.78 -30.30
N GLY A 23 -13.42 2.23 -31.10
CA GLY A 23 -12.02 2.30 -30.69
C GLY A 23 -11.80 3.23 -29.48
N GLY A 24 -12.42 4.41 -29.50
CA GLY A 24 -12.35 5.35 -28.38
C GLY A 24 -13.02 4.83 -27.11
N ALA A 25 -14.18 4.19 -27.23
CA ALA A 25 -14.86 3.54 -26.12
C ALA A 25 -14.01 2.41 -25.53
N PHE A 26 -13.44 1.55 -26.37
CA PHE A 26 -12.57 0.46 -25.95
C PHE A 26 -11.32 0.99 -25.22
N TYR A 27 -10.68 2.02 -25.79
CA TYR A 27 -9.51 2.66 -25.16
C TYR A 27 -9.84 3.22 -23.78
N SER A 28 -10.98 3.91 -23.64
CA SER A 28 -11.45 4.44 -22.35
C SER A 28 -11.69 3.32 -21.33
N VAL A 29 -12.32 2.22 -21.74
CA VAL A 29 -12.55 1.07 -20.86
C VAL A 29 -11.22 0.48 -20.37
N VAL A 30 -10.25 0.30 -21.26
CA VAL A 30 -8.93 -0.26 -20.89
C VAL A 30 -8.22 0.62 -19.86
N LEU A 31 -8.20 1.94 -20.06
CA LEU A 31 -7.58 2.87 -19.11
C LEU A 31 -8.26 2.82 -17.73
N ASN A 32 -9.60 2.83 -17.70
CA ASN A 32 -10.34 2.76 -16.44
C ASN A 32 -10.12 1.44 -15.71
N VAL A 33 -10.10 0.31 -16.43
CA VAL A 33 -9.84 -1.01 -15.84
C VAL A 33 -8.42 -1.07 -15.28
N TYR A 34 -7.44 -0.55 -16.01
CA TYR A 34 -6.05 -0.51 -15.56
C TYR A 34 -5.88 0.30 -14.27
N GLU A 35 -6.43 1.51 -14.20
CA GLU A 35 -6.40 2.32 -12.99
C GLU A 35 -7.12 1.64 -11.81
N ASN A 36 -8.29 1.04 -12.07
CA ASN A 36 -9.06 0.36 -11.03
C ASN A 36 -8.31 -0.87 -10.49
N GLN A 37 -7.61 -1.59 -11.36
CA GLN A 37 -6.78 -2.72 -10.96
C GLN A 37 -5.63 -2.27 -10.06
N LEU A 38 -4.89 -1.23 -10.46
CA LEU A 38 -3.81 -0.67 -9.64
C LEU A 38 -4.32 -0.19 -8.27
N ARG A 39 -5.48 0.48 -8.23
CA ARG A 39 -6.10 0.92 -6.97
C ARG A 39 -6.52 -0.26 -6.10
N SER A 40 -7.09 -1.30 -6.70
CA SER A 40 -7.51 -2.51 -5.99
C SER A 40 -6.32 -3.24 -5.37
N GLU A 41 -5.23 -3.37 -6.13
CA GLU A 41 -3.98 -3.98 -5.65
C GLU A 41 -3.36 -3.18 -4.50
N ALA A 42 -3.29 -1.85 -4.64
CA ALA A 42 -2.79 -0.97 -3.58
C ALA A 42 -3.63 -1.06 -2.30
N ARG A 43 -4.97 -1.11 -2.42
CA ARG A 43 -5.88 -1.29 -1.27
C ARG A 43 -5.68 -2.64 -0.60
N THR A 44 -5.59 -3.71 -1.39
CA THR A 44 -5.37 -5.07 -0.88
C THR A 44 -4.05 -5.15 -0.09
N MET A 45 -3.00 -4.48 -0.58
CA MET A 45 -1.73 -4.40 0.14
C MET A 45 -1.85 -3.61 1.44
N ALA A 46 -2.53 -2.47 1.43
CA ALA A 46 -2.77 -1.67 2.64
C ALA A 46 -3.57 -2.46 3.69
N ASP A 47 -4.64 -3.15 3.27
CA ASP A 47 -5.46 -3.98 4.15
C ASP A 47 -4.66 -5.15 4.74
N SER A 48 -3.77 -5.75 3.96
CA SER A 48 -2.87 -6.82 4.43
C SER A 48 -1.91 -6.32 5.52
N VAL A 49 -1.35 -5.11 5.35
CA VAL A 49 -0.47 -4.48 6.33
C VAL A 49 -1.25 -4.10 7.60
N ASN A 50 -2.47 -3.59 7.46
CA ASN A 50 -3.35 -3.28 8.61
C ASN A 50 -3.73 -4.55 9.37
N ALA A 51 -4.07 -5.63 8.68
CA ALA A 51 -4.34 -6.93 9.29
C ALA A 51 -3.12 -7.47 10.05
N PHE A 52 -1.92 -7.32 9.48
CA PHE A 52 -0.67 -7.68 10.16
C PHE A 52 -0.44 -6.83 11.42
N SER A 53 -0.62 -5.51 11.34
CA SER A 53 -0.48 -4.61 12.49
C SER A 53 -1.47 -4.98 13.61
N SER A 54 -2.73 -5.21 13.26
CA SER A 54 -3.79 -5.62 14.19
C SER A 54 -3.47 -6.97 14.85
N TRP A 55 -2.99 -7.94 14.06
CA TRP A 55 -2.55 -9.23 14.57
C TRP A 55 -1.40 -9.08 15.57
N VAL A 56 -0.35 -8.31 15.25
CA VAL A 56 0.76 -8.03 16.19
C VAL A 56 0.25 -7.33 17.46
N GLY A 57 -0.68 -6.38 17.30
CA GLY A 57 -1.28 -5.64 18.41
C GLY A 57 -2.08 -6.52 19.37
N SER A 58 -2.81 -7.51 18.84
CA SER A 58 -3.63 -8.43 19.64
C SER A 58 -2.82 -9.26 20.65
N PHE A 59 -1.55 -9.53 20.35
CA PHE A 59 -0.64 -10.27 21.25
C PHE A 59 0.25 -9.35 22.11
N GLY A 60 0.05 -8.03 22.05
CA GLY A 60 0.88 -7.06 22.78
C GLY A 60 2.26 -6.82 22.16
N GLY A 61 2.50 -7.28 20.93
CA GLY A 61 3.76 -7.12 20.20
C GLY A 61 4.47 -8.43 19.86
N VAL A 62 5.55 -8.32 19.08
CA VAL A 62 6.42 -9.46 18.74
C VAL A 62 7.60 -9.50 19.69
N LEU A 63 7.85 -10.68 20.29
CA LEU A 63 9.01 -10.90 21.14
C LEU A 63 10.21 -11.42 20.32
N THR A 64 11.36 -10.77 20.43
CA THR A 64 12.60 -11.23 19.77
C THR A 64 13.71 -11.47 20.77
N ARG A 65 14.55 -12.48 20.50
CA ARG A 65 15.69 -12.84 21.38
C ARG A 65 16.90 -11.93 21.18
N ASN A 66 17.05 -11.37 19.98
CA ASN A 66 18.14 -10.47 19.65
C ASN A 66 17.58 -9.06 19.46
N SER A 67 18.12 -8.11 20.22
CA SER A 67 17.98 -6.71 19.91
C SER A 67 19.24 -6.00 20.38
N GLU A 68 19.92 -5.35 19.44
CA GLU A 68 21.03 -4.43 19.71
C GLU A 68 20.54 -3.09 20.29
N ASN A 69 19.22 -2.94 20.44
CA ASN A 69 18.55 -1.68 20.70
C ASN A 69 18.10 -1.55 22.17
N SER A 70 18.77 -0.68 22.93
CA SER A 70 18.53 -0.50 24.37
C SER A 70 17.15 0.07 24.73
N TYR A 71 16.40 0.61 23.77
CA TYR A 71 15.12 1.29 23.98
C TYR A 71 13.90 0.35 23.96
N LEU A 72 14.09 -0.96 23.68
CA LEU A 72 13.00 -1.93 23.70
C LEU A 72 12.74 -2.43 25.12
N SER A 73 11.45 -2.67 25.45
CA SER A 73 11.08 -3.31 26.70
C SER A 73 11.66 -4.72 26.77
N LYS A 74 12.29 -5.04 27.90
CA LYS A 74 13.03 -6.30 28.12
C LYS A 74 12.30 -7.11 29.18
N ALA A 75 12.12 -8.40 28.92
CA ALA A 75 11.59 -9.33 29.89
C ALA A 75 12.46 -10.60 29.89
N ASP A 76 12.90 -10.99 31.08
CA ASP A 76 13.67 -12.21 31.29
C ASP A 76 12.74 -13.37 31.60
N TYR A 77 12.79 -14.40 30.76
CA TYR A 77 11.99 -15.61 30.95
C TYR A 77 12.89 -16.77 31.35
N PHE A 78 12.47 -17.50 32.38
CA PHE A 78 13.14 -18.72 32.82
C PHE A 78 12.44 -19.93 32.20
N THR A 79 13.17 -20.70 31.41
CA THR A 79 12.70 -22.03 30.99
C THR A 79 12.85 -23.00 32.16
N LYS A 80 11.83 -23.84 32.36
CA LYS A 80 11.82 -24.86 33.42
C LYS A 80 13.01 -25.80 33.26
N GLY A 81 13.97 -25.74 34.19
CA GLY A 81 15.19 -26.57 34.18
C GLY A 81 16.45 -25.87 33.66
N THR A 82 16.41 -24.57 33.36
CA THR A 82 17.59 -23.80 32.95
C THR A 82 17.84 -22.64 33.91
N THR A 83 19.09 -22.50 34.38
CA THR A 83 19.51 -21.45 35.33
C THR A 83 19.83 -20.11 34.64
N THR A 84 19.98 -20.12 33.31
CA THR A 84 20.22 -18.92 32.52
C THR A 84 18.89 -18.36 31.98
N PRO A 85 18.57 -17.08 32.27
CA PRO A 85 17.37 -16.46 31.72
C PRO A 85 17.52 -16.23 30.21
N VAL A 86 16.41 -16.36 29.49
CA VAL A 86 16.30 -15.91 28.10
C VAL A 86 15.67 -14.53 28.10
N THR A 87 16.46 -13.51 27.76
CA THR A 87 15.96 -12.14 27.57
C THR A 87 15.23 -12.04 26.25
N LEU A 88 13.98 -11.57 26.30
CA LEU A 88 13.18 -11.25 25.14
C LEU A 88 12.89 -9.73 25.10
N TYR A 89 12.85 -9.20 23.88
CA TYR A 89 12.60 -7.79 23.60
C TYR A 89 11.25 -7.65 22.91
N ALA A 90 10.37 -6.79 23.44
CA ALA A 90 9.05 -6.56 22.86
C ALA A 90 9.07 -5.46 21.80
N LYS A 91 8.60 -5.80 20.59
CA LYS A 91 8.41 -4.85 19.48
C LYS A 91 6.95 -4.43 19.40
N ASN A 92 6.71 -3.12 19.44
CA ASN A 92 5.39 -2.54 19.21
C ASN A 92 4.94 -2.82 17.75
N PRO A 93 3.64 -3.04 17.50
CA PRO A 93 3.05 -3.09 16.15
C PRO A 93 3.66 -2.13 15.13
N ALA A 94 3.84 -0.85 15.48
CA ALA A 94 4.42 0.15 14.58
C ALA A 94 5.87 -0.18 14.16
N LEU A 95 6.66 -0.70 15.10
CA LEU A 95 8.04 -1.14 14.81
C LEU A 95 8.05 -2.40 13.94
N SER A 96 7.14 -3.34 14.20
CA SER A 96 7.01 -4.57 13.41
C SER A 96 6.59 -4.30 11.97
N VAL A 97 5.65 -3.38 11.75
CA VAL A 97 5.24 -2.95 10.40
C VAL A 97 6.40 -2.28 9.66
N ARG A 98 7.19 -1.43 10.35
CA ARG A 98 8.37 -0.80 9.77
C ARG A 98 9.39 -1.84 9.31
N GLU A 99 9.77 -2.77 10.18
CA GLU A 99 10.73 -3.83 9.82
C GLU A 99 10.19 -4.74 8.71
N PHE A 100 8.89 -5.00 8.70
CA PHE A 100 8.25 -5.73 7.62
C PHE A 100 8.35 -4.98 6.30
N SER A 101 8.11 -3.66 6.28
CA SER A 101 8.29 -2.82 5.09
C SER A 101 9.74 -2.82 4.58
N GLU A 102 10.72 -2.80 5.49
CA GLU A 102 12.14 -2.88 5.12
C GLU A 102 12.49 -4.25 4.52
N SER A 103 11.97 -5.33 5.09
CA SER A 103 12.14 -6.68 4.53
C SER A 103 11.53 -6.80 3.13
N VAL A 104 10.32 -6.28 2.96
CA VAL A 104 9.62 -6.28 1.66
C VAL A 104 10.33 -5.37 0.66
N SER A 105 10.91 -4.25 1.09
CA SER A 105 11.70 -3.37 0.20
C SER A 105 12.93 -4.06 -0.38
N ARG A 106 13.57 -4.96 0.39
CA ARG A 106 14.76 -5.71 0.00
C ARG A 106 14.46 -7.01 -0.76
N SER A 107 13.22 -7.48 -0.72
CA SER A 107 12.81 -8.70 -1.43
C SER A 107 12.53 -8.43 -2.92
N ASP A 108 12.27 -9.48 -3.69
CA ASP A 108 11.81 -9.36 -5.09
C ASP A 108 10.30 -9.10 -5.22
N SER A 109 9.60 -8.78 -4.10
CA SER A 109 8.16 -8.51 -4.13
C SER A 109 7.85 -7.33 -5.06
N PRO A 110 6.92 -7.47 -6.02
CA PRO A 110 6.51 -6.36 -6.89
C PRO A 110 5.76 -5.29 -6.10
N ALA A 111 5.00 -5.68 -5.08
CA ALA A 111 4.31 -4.77 -4.18
C ALA A 111 5.27 -4.27 -3.09
N LYS A 112 5.67 -3.00 -3.21
CA LYS A 112 6.44 -2.27 -2.19
C LYS A 112 5.52 -1.32 -1.44
N PHE A 113 5.80 -1.11 -0.16
CA PHE A 113 5.13 -0.12 0.65
C PHE A 113 6.11 0.45 1.66
N ARG A 114 5.81 1.65 2.16
CA ARG A 114 6.57 2.34 3.19
C ARG A 114 5.60 2.95 4.19
N MET A 115 5.99 2.98 5.46
CA MET A 115 5.24 3.69 6.49
C MET A 115 5.70 5.14 6.54
N VAL A 116 4.74 6.06 6.53
CA VAL A 116 4.98 7.50 6.47
C VAL A 116 4.21 8.17 7.58
N ALA A 117 4.79 9.22 8.18
CA ALA A 117 4.14 9.99 9.22
C ALA A 117 4.35 11.50 8.99
N GLU A 118 3.42 12.32 9.46
CA GLU A 118 3.54 13.79 9.43
C GLU A 118 4.72 14.26 10.30
N ASN A 119 4.90 13.63 11.46
CA ASN A 119 6.02 13.88 12.37
C ASN A 119 6.81 12.58 12.63
N PRO A 120 7.74 12.20 11.73
CA PRO A 120 8.41 10.93 11.83
C PRO A 120 9.58 10.99 12.83
N MET A 121 9.67 9.98 13.71
CA MET A 121 10.86 9.79 14.55
C MET A 121 12.09 9.37 13.73
N ASN A 122 11.86 8.66 12.61
CA ASN A 122 12.91 8.25 11.66
C ASN A 122 12.81 9.11 10.38
N PRO A 123 13.86 9.85 9.98
CA PRO A 123 13.84 10.67 8.76
C PRO A 123 13.45 9.91 7.49
N ALA A 124 13.72 8.61 7.41
CA ALA A 124 13.33 7.77 6.26
C ALA A 124 11.79 7.64 6.09
N ASN A 125 11.01 7.98 7.11
CA ASN A 125 9.55 7.96 7.09
C ASN A 125 8.95 9.34 6.84
N ALA A 126 9.76 10.33 6.44
CA ALA A 126 9.26 11.64 6.04
C ALA A 126 8.40 11.56 4.79
N ALA A 127 7.34 12.35 4.78
CA ALA A 127 6.37 12.41 3.70
C ALA A 127 6.91 13.22 2.52
N ASP A 128 6.74 12.70 1.31
CA ASP A 128 6.94 13.46 0.07
C ASP A 128 5.74 14.40 -0.22
N GLU A 129 5.76 15.09 -1.37
CA GLU A 129 4.68 16.02 -1.73
C GLU A 129 3.31 15.33 -1.91
N PHE A 130 3.30 14.13 -2.50
CA PHE A 130 2.09 13.34 -2.70
C PHE A 130 1.54 12.81 -1.36
N GLU A 131 2.41 12.27 -0.52
CA GLU A 131 2.07 11.71 0.79
C GLU A 131 1.60 12.80 1.75
N ARG A 132 2.19 14.00 1.71
CA ARG A 132 1.70 15.15 2.47
C ARG A 132 0.28 15.54 2.07
N ASP A 133 -0.03 15.57 0.77
CA ASP A 133 -1.38 15.82 0.30
C ASP A 133 -2.34 14.71 0.76
N ALA A 134 -1.91 13.44 0.68
CA ALA A 134 -2.70 12.31 1.16
C ALA A 134 -2.99 12.37 2.67
N ILE A 135 -1.99 12.64 3.51
CA ILE A 135 -2.15 12.83 4.97
C ILE A 135 -3.12 13.96 5.27
N ASN A 136 -2.98 15.10 4.57
CA ASN A 136 -3.87 16.24 4.72
C ASN A 136 -5.33 15.88 4.38
N ARG A 137 -5.54 15.11 3.30
CA ARG A 137 -6.87 14.62 2.91
C ARG A 137 -7.47 13.69 3.96
N ILE A 138 -6.70 12.73 4.47
CA ILE A 138 -7.13 11.80 5.53
C ILE A 138 -7.57 12.61 6.77
N ARG A 139 -6.75 13.56 7.21
CA ARG A 139 -7.04 14.43 8.36
C ARG A 139 -8.31 15.26 8.15
N SER A 140 -8.46 15.89 6.98
CA SER A 140 -9.63 16.70 6.66
C SER A 140 -10.91 15.88 6.48
N GLY A 141 -10.78 14.60 6.11
CA GLY A 141 -11.88 13.68 5.89
C GLY A 141 -12.43 13.04 7.16
N GLY A 142 -11.82 13.27 8.33
CA GLY A 142 -12.24 12.68 9.60
C GLY A 142 -12.12 11.15 9.64
N ILE A 143 -11.33 10.57 8.73
CA ILE A 143 -11.06 9.13 8.71
C ILE A 143 -10.04 8.89 9.83
N SER A 144 -10.48 8.30 10.94
CA SER A 144 -9.57 7.86 11.99
C SER A 144 -8.72 6.71 11.45
N GLU A 145 -7.42 6.73 11.75
CA GLU A 145 -6.50 5.59 11.57
C GLU A 145 -7.04 4.30 12.21
#